data_AF-A0A9P9DFU4-F1
#
_entry.id   AF-A0A9P9DFU4-F1
#
_cell.length_a   1.000
_cell.length_b   1.000
_cell.length_c   1.000
_cell.angle_alpha   90.00
_cell.angle_beta   90.00
_cell.angle_gamma   90.00
#
_symmetry.space_group_name_H-M   'P 1'
#
loop_
_entity.id
_entity.type
_entity.pdbx_description
1 polymer ?
#
loop_
_entity_poly.entity_id
_entity_poly.type
_entity_poly.pdbx_seq_one_letter_code
_entity_poly.pdbx_strand_id
1 'polypeptide(L)'
;MQLQKLPGELLMQVENHLPPPFIFSFVQSITKKSDFFSFSPRNNAAAIWGLVVKDESWTQEVVNMDRSTPGAPVPCLIGQDLVRVSRGRPRGAHLVLLIQDWAGDSQFITDKLFKSLRPHLYNKEKSEIFLTESGLTVNILDALGCSEEIQMTDPRKLFGCRRGKLSTQVLYYTGNVLEEIQGQSIASVDGVSMKRKKAVSQVCSIKLKFRGGETAWRVFSSASQPIRAVPKRDGQWITGWRVTEPGERGYGQAN
;
A
#
# COMPACT_ATOMS: atom_id res chain seq x y z
N MET A 1 9.41 -31.89 -19.00
CA MET A 1 10.32 -30.83 -18.51
C MET A 1 9.73 -30.23 -17.25
N GLN A 2 10.46 -30.19 -16.13
CA GLN A 2 9.93 -29.63 -14.88
C GLN A 2 10.13 -28.10 -14.88
N LEU A 3 9.04 -27.33 -14.97
CA LEU A 3 9.07 -25.86 -14.95
C LEU A 3 9.78 -25.29 -13.72
N GLN A 4 9.78 -26.04 -12.61
CA GLN A 4 10.43 -25.70 -11.35
C GLN A 4 11.97 -25.66 -11.41
N LYS A 5 12.58 -26.16 -12.49
CA LYS A 5 14.04 -26.15 -12.70
C LYS A 5 14.50 -24.99 -13.60
N LEU A 6 13.59 -24.15 -14.08
CA LEU A 6 13.95 -23.01 -14.91
C LEU A 6 14.59 -21.90 -14.04
N PRO A 7 15.65 -21.24 -14.55
CA PRO A 7 16.15 -19.98 -14.00
C PRO A 7 15.03 -18.94 -13.85
N GLY A 8 15.12 -18.10 -12.81
CA GLY A 8 14.11 -17.09 -12.50
C GLY A 8 13.84 -16.12 -13.65
N GLU A 9 14.87 -15.76 -14.44
CA GLU A 9 14.69 -14.86 -15.59
C GLU A 9 13.79 -15.47 -16.68
N LEU A 10 13.90 -16.77 -16.92
CA LEU A 10 13.07 -17.48 -17.90
C LEU A 10 11.63 -17.64 -17.39
N LEU A 11 11.42 -17.79 -16.08
CA LEU A 11 10.07 -17.84 -15.51
C LEU A 11 9.34 -16.50 -15.69
N MET A 12 10.02 -15.36 -15.54
CA MET A 12 9.44 -14.04 -15.80
C MET A 12 9.11 -13.83 -17.28
N GLN A 13 9.96 -14.30 -18.19
CA GLN A 13 9.68 -14.21 -19.62
C GLN A 13 8.43 -15.03 -19.99
N VAL A 14 8.26 -16.22 -19.39
CA VAL A 14 7.06 -17.04 -19.61
C VAL A 14 5.82 -16.34 -19.05
N GLU A 15 5.88 -15.77 -17.84
CA GLU A 15 4.76 -15.05 -17.23
C GLU A 15 4.28 -13.86 -18.07
N ASN A 16 5.21 -13.07 -18.61
CA ASN A 16 4.89 -11.90 -19.44
C ASN A 16 4.21 -12.24 -20.78
N HIS A 17 4.31 -13.49 -21.24
CA HIS A 17 3.68 -13.96 -22.47
C HIS A 17 2.44 -14.82 -22.21
N LEU A 18 2.10 -15.09 -20.95
CA LEU A 18 0.90 -15.84 -20.60
C LEU A 18 -0.33 -14.92 -20.59
N PRO A 19 -1.46 -15.33 -21.19
CA PRO A 19 -2.70 -14.60 -21.03
C PRO A 19 -3.10 -14.59 -19.54
N PRO A 20 -3.76 -13.52 -19.04
CA PRO A 20 -4.13 -13.38 -17.63
C PRO A 20 -4.74 -14.61 -16.94
N PRO A 21 -5.64 -15.40 -17.57
CA PRO A 21 -6.17 -16.61 -16.93
C PRO A 21 -5.12 -17.72 -16.69
N PHE A 22 -4.01 -17.74 -17.43
CA PHE A 22 -3.00 -18.78 -17.34
C PHE A 22 -1.84 -18.44 -16.40
N ILE A 23 -1.61 -17.14 -16.12
CA ILE A 23 -0.62 -16.69 -15.12
C ILE A 23 -0.90 -17.36 -13.77
N PHE A 24 -2.18 -17.46 -13.39
CA PHE A 24 -2.59 -18.07 -12.13
C PHE A 24 -2.21 -19.56 -12.02
N SER A 25 -2.51 -20.35 -13.05
CA SER A 25 -2.17 -21.78 -13.10
C SER A 25 -0.66 -22.00 -13.16
N PHE A 26 0.05 -21.12 -13.87
CA PHE A 26 1.50 -21.15 -13.98
C PHE A 26 2.16 -20.90 -12.62
N VAL A 27 1.78 -19.83 -11.90
CA VAL A 27 2.29 -19.51 -10.56
C VAL A 27 2.02 -20.66 -9.58
N GLN A 28 0.83 -21.26 -9.61
CA GLN A 28 0.51 -22.42 -8.76
C GLN A 28 1.41 -23.64 -9.03
N SER A 29 1.80 -23.87 -10.28
CA SER A 29 2.63 -25.02 -10.65
C SER A 29 4.10 -24.89 -10.22
N ILE A 30 4.59 -23.65 -10.05
CA ILE A 30 5.96 -23.34 -9.65
C ILE A 30 6.11 -23.14 -8.14
N THR A 31 5.08 -22.66 -7.44
CA THR A 31 5.07 -22.64 -5.98
C THR A 31 4.83 -24.06 -5.46
N LYS A 32 5.90 -24.77 -5.08
CA LYS A 32 5.77 -25.95 -4.21
C LYS A 32 4.95 -25.56 -2.98
N LYS A 33 4.26 -26.51 -2.36
CA LYS A 33 3.76 -26.42 -0.97
C LYS A 33 4.96 -26.08 -0.07
N SER A 34 5.37 -24.82 -0.01
CA SER A 34 6.22 -24.31 1.03
C SER A 34 5.42 -24.39 2.31
N ASP A 35 6.07 -24.83 3.38
CA ASP A 35 5.49 -24.97 4.71
C ASP A 35 4.72 -23.70 5.06
N PHE A 36 3.40 -23.79 4.96
CA PHE A 36 2.49 -22.72 5.37
C PHE A 36 2.71 -22.57 6.87
N PHE A 37 3.48 -21.55 7.26
CA PHE A 37 3.78 -21.20 8.64
C PHE A 37 2.53 -21.39 9.50
N SER A 38 2.64 -22.21 10.55
CA SER A 38 1.56 -22.40 11.51
C SER A 38 1.30 -21.05 12.19
N PHE A 39 0.26 -20.34 11.75
CA PHE A 39 -0.18 -19.08 12.33
C PHE A 39 -0.60 -19.30 13.78
N SER A 40 0.18 -18.76 14.72
CA SER A 40 -0.29 -18.58 16.10
C SER A 40 -1.18 -17.33 16.15
N PRO A 41 -2.47 -17.42 16.53
CA PRO A 41 -3.40 -16.29 16.54
C PRO A 41 -3.03 -15.15 17.49
N ARG A 42 -2.01 -15.33 18.35
CA ARG A 42 -1.69 -14.42 19.45
C ARG A 42 -0.86 -13.21 19.05
N ASN A 43 -0.35 -13.14 17.80
CA ASN A 43 0.37 -11.94 17.34
C ASN A 43 0.12 -11.63 15.85
N ASN A 44 -1.12 -11.21 15.55
CA ASN A 44 -1.58 -10.90 14.19
C ASN A 44 -0.68 -9.86 13.48
N ALA A 45 -0.08 -8.93 14.21
CA ALA A 45 0.78 -7.89 13.67
C ALA A 45 2.09 -8.45 13.10
N ALA A 46 2.85 -9.17 13.93
CA ALA A 46 4.10 -9.81 13.53
C ALA A 46 3.89 -10.77 12.35
N ALA A 47 2.76 -11.48 12.35
CA ALA A 47 2.43 -12.40 11.26
C ALA A 47 2.17 -11.67 9.93
N ILE A 48 1.49 -10.51 9.92
CA ILE A 48 1.31 -9.72 8.71
C ILE A 48 2.64 -9.13 8.24
N TRP A 49 3.42 -8.54 9.14
CA TRP A 49 4.73 -7.97 8.79
C TRP A 49 5.68 -9.03 8.24
N GLY A 50 5.70 -10.22 8.85
CA GLY A 50 6.53 -11.36 8.40
C GLY A 50 6.16 -11.91 7.02
N LEU A 51 4.98 -11.57 6.49
CA LEU A 51 4.60 -11.86 5.09
C LEU A 51 5.23 -10.89 4.11
N VAL A 52 5.60 -9.68 4.54
CA VAL A 52 6.16 -8.61 3.70
C VAL A 52 7.68 -8.53 3.84
N VAL A 53 8.17 -8.46 5.07
CA VAL A 53 9.60 -8.40 5.40
C VAL A 53 10.07 -9.74 5.97
N LYS A 54 11.28 -10.17 5.60
CA LYS A 54 11.91 -11.41 6.10
C LYS A 54 12.79 -11.16 7.33
N ASP A 55 13.22 -9.92 7.54
CA ASP A 55 14.00 -9.45 8.67
C ASP A 55 13.61 -8.02 9.03
N GLU A 56 13.98 -7.58 10.23
CA GLU A 56 13.63 -6.25 10.74
C GLU A 56 14.70 -5.18 10.44
N SER A 57 15.73 -5.50 9.67
CA SER A 57 16.89 -4.60 9.58
C SER A 57 16.54 -3.26 8.93
N TRP A 58 15.68 -3.25 7.91
CA TRP A 58 15.15 -2.04 7.30
C TRP A 58 14.12 -1.32 8.20
N THR A 59 13.15 -2.06 8.78
CA THR A 59 12.11 -1.44 9.62
C THR A 59 12.70 -0.76 10.86
N GLN A 60 13.70 -1.38 11.50
CA GLN A 60 14.41 -0.79 12.63
C GLN A 60 15.20 0.45 12.23
N GLU A 61 15.79 0.48 11.03
CA GLU A 61 16.48 1.67 10.55
C GLU A 61 15.51 2.83 10.34
N VAL A 62 14.35 2.59 9.69
CA VAL A 62 13.30 3.61 9.56
C VAL A 62 12.81 4.09 10.93
N VAL A 63 12.61 3.17 11.88
CA VAL A 63 12.18 3.55 13.24
C VAL A 63 13.26 4.38 13.97
N ASN A 64 14.53 4.20 13.64
CA ASN A 64 15.63 4.92 14.25
C ASN A 64 16.06 6.18 13.49
N MET A 65 15.44 6.50 12.34
CA MET A 65 15.59 7.80 11.69
C MET A 65 15.23 8.94 12.66
N ASP A 66 15.91 10.06 12.47
CA ASP A 66 16.05 11.13 13.46
C ASP A 66 14.72 11.49 14.14
N ARG A 67 14.78 11.55 15.47
CA ARG A 67 13.66 11.80 16.38
C ARG A 67 13.57 13.27 16.79
N SER A 68 14.51 14.09 16.33
CA SER A 68 14.62 15.50 16.72
C SER A 68 13.55 16.38 16.09
N THR A 69 12.91 15.92 15.00
CA THR A 69 11.84 16.64 14.29
C THR A 69 10.45 16.06 14.62
N PRO A 70 9.43 16.93 14.79
CA PRO A 70 8.03 16.49 14.76
C PRO A 70 7.75 15.73 13.47
N GLY A 71 7.01 14.61 13.56
CA GLY A 71 6.69 13.79 12.39
C GLY A 71 7.67 12.65 12.08
N ALA A 72 8.47 12.19 13.06
CA ALA A 72 9.33 11.03 12.89
C ALA A 72 8.57 9.83 12.27
N PRO A 73 9.17 9.13 11.29
CA PRO A 73 8.47 8.13 10.49
C PRO A 73 7.98 6.95 11.32
N VAL A 74 6.82 6.42 10.93
CA VAL A 74 6.23 5.19 11.49
C VAL A 74 5.77 4.33 10.33
N PRO A 75 6.51 3.26 10.02
CA PRO A 75 6.09 2.32 8.99
C PRO A 75 4.69 1.78 9.31
N CYS A 76 3.82 1.75 8.31
CA CYS A 76 2.50 1.16 8.42
C CYS A 76 2.07 0.48 7.12
N LEU A 77 1.29 -0.59 7.27
CA LEU A 77 0.62 -1.27 6.17
C LEU A 77 -0.84 -0.84 6.13
N ILE A 78 -1.36 -0.49 4.96
CA ILE A 78 -2.76 -0.10 4.76
C ILE A 78 -3.43 -0.99 3.74
N GLY A 79 -4.67 -1.42 4.01
CA GLY A 79 -5.51 -2.07 3.02
C GLY A 79 -6.77 -2.68 3.64
N GLN A 80 -7.83 -2.86 2.83
CA GLN A 80 -9.12 -3.40 3.29
C GLN A 80 -9.05 -4.86 3.79
N ASP A 81 -7.99 -5.57 3.40
CA ASP A 81 -7.85 -7.01 3.59
C ASP A 81 -6.98 -7.40 4.77
N LEU A 82 -6.46 -6.48 5.58
CA LEU A 82 -5.49 -6.83 6.63
C LEU A 82 -6.03 -7.87 7.63
N VAL A 83 -7.31 -7.81 8.02
CA VAL A 83 -7.95 -8.85 8.86
C VAL A 83 -8.02 -10.20 8.14
N ARG A 84 -8.19 -10.21 6.81
CA ARG A 84 -8.16 -11.44 6.00
C ARG A 84 -6.73 -11.99 5.93
N VAL A 85 -5.74 -11.11 5.74
CA VAL A 85 -4.31 -11.45 5.75
C VAL A 85 -3.90 -12.04 7.10
N SER A 86 -4.33 -11.42 8.21
CA SER A 86 -4.04 -11.87 9.58
C SER A 86 -4.57 -13.28 9.89
N ARG A 87 -5.54 -13.77 9.11
CA ARG A 87 -6.13 -15.10 9.23
C ARG A 87 -5.48 -16.11 8.28
N GLY A 88 -4.28 -15.82 7.80
CA GLY A 88 -3.52 -16.69 6.89
C GLY A 88 -4.08 -16.74 5.47
N ARG A 89 -4.83 -15.72 5.02
CA ARG A 89 -5.40 -15.65 3.66
C ARG A 89 -4.88 -14.46 2.85
N PRO A 90 -3.54 -14.34 2.65
CA PRO A 90 -2.93 -13.17 2.01
C PRO A 90 -3.18 -13.06 0.50
N ARG A 91 -3.41 -14.19 -0.18
CA ARG A 91 -3.44 -14.24 -1.64
C ARG A 91 -4.47 -13.27 -2.23
N GLY A 92 -4.02 -12.46 -3.19
CA GLY A 92 -4.83 -11.47 -3.88
C GLY A 92 -5.20 -10.24 -3.06
N ALA A 93 -4.70 -10.11 -1.83
CA ALA A 93 -4.80 -8.84 -1.09
C ALA A 93 -3.87 -7.80 -1.70
N HIS A 94 -4.26 -6.53 -1.59
CA HIS A 94 -3.46 -5.39 -2.01
C HIS A 94 -3.26 -4.45 -0.84
N LEU A 95 -2.00 -4.18 -0.51
CA LEU A 95 -1.61 -3.28 0.58
C LEU A 95 -0.79 -2.11 0.04
N VAL A 96 -0.66 -1.07 0.85
CA VAL A 96 0.36 -0.03 0.67
C VAL A 96 1.24 -0.03 1.91
N LEU A 97 2.56 0.00 1.69
CA LEU A 97 3.55 0.25 2.71
C LEU A 97 3.88 1.75 2.72
N LEU A 98 3.55 2.41 3.82
CA LEU A 98 3.93 3.79 4.08
C LEU A 98 4.98 3.84 5.17
N ILE A 99 5.86 4.81 5.10
CA ILE A 99 6.84 5.16 6.14
C ILE A 99 6.56 6.53 6.73
N GLN A 100 5.90 7.42 5.98
CA GLN A 100 5.60 8.80 6.36
C GLN A 100 6.88 9.59 6.67
N ASP A 101 7.90 9.44 5.85
CA ASP A 101 9.16 10.16 5.95
C ASP A 101 9.12 11.45 5.12
N TRP A 102 8.94 12.58 5.80
CA TRP A 102 8.83 13.90 5.17
C TRP A 102 10.19 14.55 4.92
N ALA A 103 11.23 14.08 5.60
CA ALA A 103 12.61 14.51 5.36
C ALA A 103 13.16 13.87 4.08
N GLY A 104 12.66 12.68 3.73
CA GLY A 104 13.05 11.93 2.55
C GLY A 104 14.33 11.13 2.73
N ASP A 105 14.76 10.88 3.97
CA ASP A 105 15.96 10.11 4.30
C ASP A 105 15.86 8.62 3.89
N SER A 106 14.66 8.09 3.84
CA SER A 106 14.33 6.74 3.38
C SER A 106 14.83 6.40 1.99
N GLN A 107 14.94 7.38 1.11
CA GLN A 107 15.46 7.17 -0.25
C GLN A 107 16.89 6.62 -0.22
N PHE A 108 17.68 6.95 0.81
CA PHE A 108 19.07 6.51 0.96
C PHE A 108 19.20 5.06 1.46
N ILE A 109 18.12 4.44 1.94
CA ILE A 109 18.11 3.06 2.44
C ILE A 109 17.25 2.12 1.58
N THR A 110 16.95 2.51 0.34
CA THR A 110 16.16 1.73 -0.62
C THR A 110 16.75 0.35 -0.89
N ASP A 111 18.07 0.23 -1.00
CA ASP A 111 18.74 -1.07 -1.17
C ASP A 111 18.47 -2.01 0.01
N LYS A 112 18.41 -1.45 1.22
CA LYS A 112 18.14 -2.22 2.42
C LYS A 112 16.68 -2.64 2.48
N LEU A 113 15.74 -1.79 2.04
CA LEU A 113 14.33 -2.17 1.87
C LEU A 113 14.24 -3.43 1.01
N PHE A 114 14.78 -3.40 -0.22
CA PHE A 114 14.70 -4.55 -1.12
C PHE A 114 15.37 -5.81 -0.57
N LYS A 115 16.50 -5.65 0.15
CA LYS A 115 17.18 -6.76 0.82
C LYS A 115 16.35 -7.34 1.96
N SER A 116 15.56 -6.55 2.69
CA SER A 116 14.71 -7.00 3.81
C SER A 116 13.34 -7.55 3.38
N LEU A 117 12.91 -7.35 2.14
CA LEU A 117 11.65 -7.92 1.63
C LEU A 117 11.75 -9.45 1.48
N ARG A 118 10.60 -10.12 1.63
CA ARG A 118 10.40 -11.52 1.20
C ARG A 118 10.65 -11.68 -0.30
N PRO A 119 10.87 -12.90 -0.82
CA PRO A 119 11.01 -13.14 -2.26
C PRO A 119 9.87 -12.50 -3.06
N HIS A 120 10.22 -11.68 -4.05
CA HIS A 120 9.26 -10.83 -4.74
C HIS A 120 9.63 -10.54 -6.18
N LEU A 121 8.63 -10.13 -6.95
CA LEU A 121 8.78 -9.50 -8.26
C LEU A 121 8.49 -8.01 -8.11
N TYR A 122 9.36 -7.15 -8.61
CA TYR A 122 9.19 -5.70 -8.53
C TYR A 122 8.70 -5.13 -9.86
N ASN A 123 7.54 -4.47 -9.83
CA ASN A 123 7.04 -3.66 -10.93
C ASN A 123 7.40 -2.19 -10.68
N LYS A 124 8.46 -1.75 -11.36
CA LYS A 124 8.98 -0.38 -11.22
C LYS A 124 7.98 0.69 -11.65
N GLU A 125 7.24 0.46 -12.73
CA GLU A 125 6.27 1.44 -13.27
C GLU A 125 5.14 1.75 -12.28
N LYS A 126 4.71 0.74 -11.52
CA LYS A 126 3.62 0.88 -10.54
C LYS A 126 4.12 1.10 -9.11
N SER A 127 5.43 1.01 -8.90
CA SER A 127 6.04 0.92 -7.57
C SER A 127 5.37 -0.14 -6.69
N GLU A 128 5.08 -1.30 -7.28
CA GLU A 128 4.40 -2.43 -6.63
C GLU A 128 5.34 -3.64 -6.58
N ILE A 129 5.35 -4.35 -5.46
CA ILE A 129 5.97 -5.68 -5.34
C ILE A 129 4.89 -6.75 -5.26
N PHE A 130 5.13 -7.89 -5.91
CA PHE A 130 4.34 -9.10 -5.77
C PHE A 130 5.15 -10.13 -4.99
N LEU A 131 4.70 -10.47 -3.78
CA LEU A 131 5.37 -11.39 -2.88
C LEU A 131 5.01 -12.83 -3.28
N THR A 132 5.94 -13.52 -3.93
CA THR A 132 5.65 -14.77 -4.68
C THR A 132 5.19 -15.91 -3.79
N GLU A 133 5.65 -15.97 -2.55
CA GLU A 133 5.27 -17.00 -1.57
C GLU A 133 3.85 -16.83 -1.04
N SER A 134 3.42 -15.58 -0.81
CA SER A 134 2.12 -15.27 -0.19
C SER A 134 1.03 -14.89 -1.20
N GLY A 135 1.43 -14.47 -2.41
CA GLY A 135 0.54 -13.90 -3.42
C GLY A 135 -0.04 -12.54 -3.04
N LEU A 136 0.65 -11.80 -2.18
CA LEU A 136 0.31 -10.46 -1.71
C LEU A 136 0.93 -9.41 -2.64
N THR A 137 0.17 -8.39 -3.02
CA THR A 137 0.72 -7.21 -3.72
C THR A 137 0.86 -6.06 -2.74
N VAL A 138 1.98 -5.37 -2.76
CA VAL A 138 2.26 -4.21 -1.90
C VAL A 138 2.77 -3.05 -2.75
N ASN A 139 2.09 -1.91 -2.73
CA ASN A 139 2.65 -0.67 -3.26
C ASN A 139 3.64 -0.10 -2.23
N ILE A 140 4.83 0.27 -2.70
CA ILE A 140 5.95 0.70 -1.86
C ILE A 140 6.46 2.09 -2.24
N LEU A 141 5.69 2.88 -2.99
CA LEU A 141 6.15 4.18 -3.52
C LEU A 141 6.67 5.11 -2.41
N ASP A 142 5.96 5.22 -1.29
CA ASP A 142 6.38 6.03 -0.13
C ASP A 142 7.71 5.55 0.46
N ALA A 143 7.97 4.24 0.41
CA ALA A 143 9.18 3.65 0.96
C ALA A 143 10.41 3.82 0.04
N LEU A 144 10.21 4.23 -1.21
CA LEU A 144 11.26 4.51 -2.18
C LEU A 144 11.73 5.98 -2.12
N GLY A 145 11.02 6.85 -1.40
CA GLY A 145 11.40 8.24 -1.17
C GLY A 145 10.22 9.11 -0.73
N CYS A 146 10.51 10.38 -0.42
CA CYS A 146 9.49 11.33 0.00
C CYS A 146 8.52 11.63 -1.17
N SER A 147 7.31 11.11 -1.06
CA SER A 147 6.23 11.42 -1.99
C SER A 147 5.03 11.98 -1.24
N GLU A 148 4.64 13.21 -1.57
CA GLU A 148 3.43 13.83 -1.02
C GLU A 148 2.15 13.06 -1.42
N GLU A 149 2.22 12.32 -2.54
CA GLU A 149 1.09 11.65 -3.17
C GLU A 149 1.43 10.22 -3.58
N ILE A 150 0.65 9.26 -3.06
CA ILE A 150 0.83 7.85 -3.38
C ILE A 150 0.05 7.49 -4.64
N GLN A 151 0.77 7.40 -5.74
CA GLN A 151 0.22 6.95 -7.01
C GLN A 151 0.01 5.43 -7.02
N MET A 152 -1.18 5.02 -7.45
CA MET A 152 -1.60 3.63 -7.52
C MET A 152 -2.35 3.38 -8.82
N THR A 153 -2.38 2.13 -9.29
CA THR A 153 -3.21 1.77 -10.45
C THR A 153 -4.70 1.92 -10.13
N ASP A 154 -5.12 1.56 -8.92
CA ASP A 154 -6.51 1.62 -8.47
C ASP A 154 -6.62 1.82 -6.95
N PRO A 155 -6.80 3.06 -6.47
CA PRO A 155 -6.94 3.35 -5.04
C PRO A 155 -8.13 2.64 -4.38
N ARG A 156 -9.16 2.21 -5.13
CA ARG A 156 -10.32 1.49 -4.57
C ARG A 156 -9.94 0.18 -3.90
N LYS A 157 -8.80 -0.40 -4.28
CA LYS A 157 -8.29 -1.65 -3.69
C LYS A 157 -7.97 -1.49 -2.20
N LEU A 158 -7.74 -0.27 -1.72
CA LEU A 158 -7.48 -0.01 -0.30
C LEU A 158 -8.71 -0.02 0.58
N PHE A 159 -9.91 0.16 0.01
CA PHE A 159 -11.10 0.42 0.80
C PHE A 159 -12.10 -0.72 0.72
N GLY A 160 -12.68 -1.13 1.84
CA GLY A 160 -13.94 -1.86 1.88
C GLY A 160 -15.11 -0.89 1.72
N CYS A 161 -16.28 -1.42 1.33
CA CYS A 161 -17.52 -0.65 1.37
C CYS A 161 -18.65 -1.53 1.89
N ARG A 162 -19.15 -1.21 3.09
CA ARG A 162 -20.24 -1.95 3.73
C ARG A 162 -21.36 -0.98 4.07
N ARG A 163 -22.58 -1.27 3.58
CA ARG A 163 -23.77 -0.41 3.77
C ARG A 163 -23.52 1.04 3.37
N GLY A 164 -22.78 1.25 2.27
CA GLY A 164 -22.45 2.59 1.74
C GLY A 164 -21.37 3.34 2.50
N LYS A 165 -20.79 2.77 3.56
CA LYS A 165 -19.69 3.36 4.33
C LYS A 165 -18.36 2.79 3.87
N LEU A 166 -17.42 3.67 3.53
CA LEU A 166 -16.04 3.30 3.23
C LEU A 166 -15.29 3.06 4.54
N SER A 167 -14.46 2.02 4.53
CA SER A 167 -13.46 1.80 5.56
C SER A 167 -12.19 1.20 4.96
N THR A 168 -11.08 1.34 5.66
CA THR A 168 -9.84 0.60 5.40
C THR A 168 -9.25 0.17 6.74
N GLN A 169 -8.14 -0.55 6.71
CA GLN A 169 -7.43 -0.97 7.91
C GLN A 169 -5.99 -0.51 7.81
N VAL A 170 -5.40 -0.20 8.95
CA VAL A 170 -3.99 0.14 9.09
C VAL A 170 -3.35 -0.72 10.19
N LEU A 171 -2.11 -1.13 9.95
CA LEU A 171 -1.24 -1.77 10.92
C LEU A 171 0.07 -0.97 11.01
N TYR A 172 0.27 -0.28 12.12
CA TYR A 172 1.55 0.39 12.41
C TYR A 172 2.59 -0.63 12.87
N TYR A 173 3.84 -0.47 12.47
CA TYR A 173 4.93 -1.39 12.82
C TYR A 173 5.20 -1.43 14.33
N THR A 174 5.10 -0.28 15.01
CA THR A 174 5.25 -0.19 16.47
C THR A 174 4.00 -0.65 17.23
N GLY A 175 2.91 -0.96 16.53
CA GLY A 175 1.63 -1.35 17.11
C GLY A 175 1.35 -2.83 16.93
N ASN A 176 0.65 -3.42 17.89
CA ASN A 176 0.17 -4.81 17.79
C ASN A 176 -1.32 -4.90 17.44
N VAL A 177 -1.94 -3.77 17.11
CA VAL A 177 -3.39 -3.65 16.90
C VAL A 177 -3.66 -3.24 15.47
N LEU A 178 -4.54 -3.99 14.81
CA LEU A 178 -5.17 -3.58 13.56
C LEU A 178 -6.20 -2.51 13.85
N GLU A 179 -6.00 -1.31 13.33
CA GLU A 179 -6.95 -0.21 13.47
C GLU A 179 -7.83 -0.13 12.22
N GLU A 180 -9.13 0.09 12.39
CA GLU A 180 -10.03 0.39 11.28
C GLU A 180 -10.16 1.90 11.11
N ILE A 181 -9.93 2.38 9.88
CA ILE A 181 -10.13 3.77 9.49
C ILE A 181 -11.49 3.87 8.78
N GLN A 182 -12.35 4.77 9.25
CA GLN A 182 -13.71 4.92 8.73
C GLN A 182 -14.07 6.39 8.51
N GLY A 183 -15.10 6.64 7.69
CA GLY A 183 -15.88 7.88 7.70
C GLY A 183 -15.04 9.15 7.61
N GLN A 184 -15.05 9.96 8.69
CA GLN A 184 -14.39 11.27 8.76
C GLN A 184 -12.87 11.23 8.61
N SER A 185 -12.25 10.06 8.70
CA SER A 185 -10.81 9.87 8.48
C SER A 185 -10.48 9.47 7.03
N ILE A 186 -11.48 9.47 6.14
CA ILE A 186 -11.33 9.22 4.71
C ILE A 186 -11.95 10.39 3.96
N ALA A 187 -11.12 11.16 3.26
CA ALA A 187 -11.53 12.22 2.36
C ALA A 187 -11.72 11.64 0.96
N SER A 188 -12.95 11.63 0.47
CA SER A 188 -13.29 11.22 -0.90
C SER A 188 -13.65 12.42 -1.77
N VAL A 189 -13.90 12.20 -3.06
CA VAL A 189 -14.45 13.23 -3.96
C VAL A 189 -15.92 13.45 -3.67
N ASP A 190 -16.26 14.66 -3.25
CA ASP A 190 -17.62 15.09 -2.94
C ASP A 190 -18.51 15.08 -4.18
N GLY A 191 -19.79 14.80 -3.96
CA GLY A 191 -20.77 14.67 -5.04
C GLY A 191 -20.62 13.40 -5.90
N VAL A 192 -19.57 12.59 -5.66
CA VAL A 192 -19.38 11.31 -6.36
C VAL A 192 -20.02 10.17 -5.58
N SER A 193 -20.68 9.26 -6.31
CA SER A 193 -21.36 8.12 -5.68
C SER A 193 -20.39 7.21 -4.92
N MET A 194 -20.80 6.79 -3.72
CA MET A 194 -20.09 5.76 -2.94
C MET A 194 -20.29 4.35 -3.51
N LYS A 195 -21.25 4.16 -4.44
CA LYS A 195 -21.49 2.87 -5.10
C LYS A 195 -20.22 2.43 -5.83
N ARG A 196 -19.84 1.16 -5.63
CA ARG A 196 -18.62 0.57 -6.21
C ARG A 196 -17.36 1.41 -5.93
N LYS A 197 -17.32 2.14 -4.81
CA LYS A 197 -16.16 2.93 -4.36
C LYS A 197 -15.74 4.02 -5.35
N LYS A 198 -16.65 4.53 -6.20
CA LYS A 198 -16.30 5.56 -7.21
C LYS A 198 -15.76 6.85 -6.58
N ALA A 199 -16.25 7.24 -5.40
CA ALA A 199 -15.78 8.44 -4.71
C ALA A 199 -14.29 8.43 -4.33
N VAL A 200 -13.64 7.25 -4.33
CA VAL A 200 -12.21 7.08 -4.04
C VAL A 200 -11.46 6.42 -5.19
N SER A 201 -12.02 6.42 -6.40
CA SER A 201 -11.42 5.69 -7.53
C SER A 201 -10.28 6.42 -8.22
N GLN A 202 -10.11 7.70 -7.92
CA GLN A 202 -9.17 8.54 -8.65
C GLN A 202 -8.30 9.40 -7.74
N VAL A 203 -8.89 10.02 -6.73
CA VAL A 203 -8.14 10.63 -5.65
C VAL A 203 -8.90 10.42 -4.34
N CYS A 204 -8.15 10.24 -3.27
CA CYS A 204 -8.67 10.23 -1.91
C CYS A 204 -7.56 10.58 -0.94
N SER A 205 -7.91 10.84 0.31
CA SER A 205 -6.93 10.97 1.38
C SER A 205 -7.35 10.20 2.61
N ILE A 206 -6.37 9.72 3.35
CA ILE A 206 -6.58 8.97 4.58
C ILE A 206 -5.84 9.69 5.70
N LYS A 207 -6.52 9.94 6.81
CA LYS A 207 -5.92 10.50 8.02
C LYS A 207 -5.19 9.39 8.77
N LEU A 208 -3.87 9.50 8.89
CA LEU A 208 -2.99 8.53 9.55
C LEU A 208 -2.30 9.16 10.74
N LYS A 209 -1.77 8.31 11.63
CA LYS A 209 -1.00 8.72 12.80
C LYS A 209 0.51 8.67 12.49
N PHE A 210 1.22 9.63 13.06
CA PHE A 210 2.68 9.69 13.15
C PHE A 210 3.12 9.18 14.52
N ARG A 211 4.44 9.11 14.70
CA ARG A 211 5.03 8.90 16.02
C ARG A 211 4.57 10.01 16.95
N GLY A 212 4.22 9.67 18.19
CA GLY A 212 3.69 10.64 19.16
C GLY A 212 2.19 10.90 19.05
N GLY A 213 1.49 10.29 18.07
CA GLY A 213 0.03 10.36 17.97
C GLY A 213 -0.51 11.55 17.18
N GLU A 214 0.37 12.42 16.69
CA GLU A 214 0.01 13.43 15.68
C GLU A 214 -0.58 12.78 14.44
N THR A 215 -1.37 13.52 13.68
CA THR A 215 -2.03 12.97 12.48
C THR A 215 -1.79 13.82 11.26
N ALA A 216 -1.58 13.20 10.11
CA ALA A 216 -1.60 13.88 8.82
C ALA A 216 -2.47 13.13 7.80
N TRP A 217 -2.84 13.86 6.76
CA TRP A 217 -3.56 13.31 5.62
C TRP A 217 -2.58 12.85 4.55
N ARG A 218 -2.67 11.57 4.16
CA ARG A 218 -1.92 11.03 3.01
C ARG A 218 -2.83 10.94 1.80
N VAL A 219 -2.37 11.47 0.68
CA VAL A 219 -3.10 11.48 -0.59
C VAL A 219 -2.77 10.21 -1.37
N PHE A 220 -3.80 9.61 -1.96
CA PHE A 220 -3.67 8.49 -2.88
C PHE A 220 -4.37 8.84 -4.17
N SER A 221 -3.75 8.57 -5.31
CA SER A 221 -4.34 8.85 -6.62
C SER A 221 -4.16 7.74 -7.62
N SER A 222 -5.04 7.74 -8.62
CA SER A 222 -5.00 6.82 -9.74
C SER A 222 -4.02 7.33 -10.79
N ALA A 223 -3.03 6.51 -11.14
CA ALA A 223 -2.10 6.80 -12.23
C ALA A 223 -2.78 6.87 -13.61
N SER A 224 -3.98 6.29 -13.76
CA SER A 224 -4.63 6.09 -15.07
C SER A 224 -5.64 7.17 -15.45
N GLN A 225 -6.20 7.92 -14.49
CA GLN A 225 -7.27 8.89 -14.77
C GLN A 225 -7.34 9.99 -13.69
N PRO A 226 -6.80 11.19 -13.95
CA PRO A 226 -7.07 12.33 -13.10
C PRO A 226 -8.41 12.95 -13.51
N ILE A 227 -9.50 12.70 -12.77
CA ILE A 227 -10.50 13.78 -12.60
C ILE A 227 -9.70 14.92 -12.02
N ARG A 228 -9.81 16.06 -12.68
CA ARG A 228 -9.35 17.31 -12.13
C ARG A 228 -10.12 17.52 -10.82
N ALA A 229 -9.44 17.31 -9.71
CA ALA A 229 -9.99 17.50 -8.38
C ALA A 229 -9.22 18.62 -7.69
N VAL A 230 -9.94 19.43 -6.92
CA VAL A 230 -9.36 20.46 -6.06
C VAL A 230 -9.47 19.97 -4.62
N PRO A 231 -8.37 20.00 -3.83
CA PRO A 231 -8.45 19.67 -2.43
C PRO A 231 -9.28 20.72 -1.69
N LYS A 232 -10.21 20.27 -0.85
CA LYS A 232 -10.81 21.11 0.20
C LYS A 232 -9.84 21.13 1.36
N ARG A 233 -9.45 22.33 1.80
CA ARG A 233 -8.47 22.51 2.86
C ARG A 233 -9.09 23.10 4.13
N ASP A 234 -8.60 22.64 5.26
CA ASP A 234 -8.75 23.28 6.57
C ASP A 234 -7.34 23.59 7.09
N GLY A 235 -6.95 24.86 7.01
CA GLY A 235 -5.55 25.28 7.13
C GLY A 235 -4.67 24.62 6.05
N GLN A 236 -3.60 23.95 6.49
CA GLN A 236 -2.68 23.25 5.58
C GLN A 236 -3.18 21.85 5.15
N TRP A 237 -4.23 21.33 5.78
CA TRP A 237 -4.64 19.92 5.65
C TRP A 237 -5.77 19.71 4.65
N ILE A 238 -5.69 18.63 3.88
CA ILE A 238 -6.74 18.23 2.92
C ILE A 238 -7.82 17.44 3.65
N THR A 239 -9.04 17.97 3.71
CA THR A 239 -10.19 17.37 4.41
C THR A 239 -11.23 16.77 3.46
N GLY A 240 -11.09 17.02 2.16
CA GLY A 240 -12.03 16.59 1.14
C GLY A 240 -11.51 16.87 -0.26
N TRP A 241 -12.24 16.43 -1.26
CA TRP A 241 -11.95 16.70 -2.67
C TRP A 241 -13.22 17.15 -3.36
N ARG A 242 -13.13 18.08 -4.30
CA ARG A 242 -14.24 18.41 -5.22
C ARG A 242 -13.78 18.30 -6.66
N VAL A 243 -14.70 17.99 -7.56
CA VAL A 243 -14.45 18.09 -8.99
C VAL A 243 -14.16 19.55 -9.35
N THR A 244 -13.17 19.81 -10.20
CA THR A 244 -12.90 21.16 -10.71
C THR A 244 -14.06 21.68 -11.53
N GLU A 245 -14.27 22.99 -11.44
CA GLU A 245 -15.15 23.73 -12.33
C GLU A 245 -14.45 24.06 -13.66
N PRO A 246 -15.20 24.37 -14.73
CA PRO A 246 -14.61 24.82 -15.99
C PRO A 246 -13.66 26.00 -15.78
N GLY A 247 -12.41 25.87 -16.24
CA GLY A 247 -11.37 26.89 -16.09
C GLY A 247 -10.49 26.76 -14.85
N GLU A 248 -10.85 25.91 -13.87
CA GLU A 248 -10.00 25.66 -12.72
C GLU A 248 -8.86 24.68 -13.04
N ARG A 249 -7.71 24.91 -12.39
CA ARG A 249 -6.57 23.99 -12.41
C ARG A 249 -6.78 22.88 -11.40
N GLY A 250 -6.64 21.64 -11.85
CA GLY A 250 -6.71 20.47 -10.98
C GLY A 250 -5.41 20.26 -10.21
N TYR A 251 -5.49 19.52 -9.11
CA TYR A 251 -4.32 19.02 -8.39
C TYR A 251 -3.41 18.19 -9.32
N GLY A 252 -2.09 18.38 -9.22
CA GLY A 252 -1.08 17.61 -9.97
C GLY A 252 -0.71 18.11 -11.37
N GLN A 253 -1.14 19.31 -11.78
CA GLN A 253 -0.70 19.91 -13.06
C GLN A 253 0.53 20.81 -12.86
N ALA A 254 1.63 20.49 -13.53
CA ALA A 254 2.80 21.37 -13.63
C ALA A 254 2.49 22.59 -14.52
N ASN A 255 3.13 23.73 -14.23
CA ASN A 255 3.01 24.98 -15.01
C ASN A 255 3.60 24.85 -16.42
#